data_AF-A0A944QDD8-F1
#
_entry.id   AF-A0A944QDD8-F1
#
_cell.length_a   1.000
_cell.length_b   1.000
_cell.length_c   1.000
_cell.angle_alpha   90.00
_cell.angle_beta   90.00
_cell.angle_gamma   90.00
#
_symmetry.space_group_name_H-M   'P 1'
#
loop_
_entity.id
_entity.type
_entity.pdbx_description
1 polymer ?
#
loop_
_entity_poly.entity_id
_entity_poly.type
_entity_poly.pdbx_seq_one_letter_code
_entity_poly.pdbx_strand_id
1 'polypeptide(L)'
;MHGAAGESVLKAPMVLGHEVVGIVLRAASNRSGPSAGTAVAVHPATPDGDHAKYPQNRPNLSPGCTYLGSAAQFPHTDGAFVRYAVLPARMLRTIPPGIPLKTAALIEPASVAWHAASRAGDIRGKNALVIGSGPIGALSVATLKRAGAKEITAVDLHEKPLEIARALGATRTVQATDVEAINATEADVVIESSGNHRGLASAIRGARRGGRVIMVGLLPTGDQPVPISLPITRELELIGSFRFNDEIDDVIAALADGSLVQEGPFGADNSQIVTNLEGVCL
;
A
#
# COMPACT_ATOMS: atom_id res chain seq x y z
N MET A 1 -8.58 26.26 -4.72
CA MET A 1 -8.57 24.91 -4.11
C MET A 1 -8.88 23.93 -5.23
N HIS A 2 -7.87 23.23 -5.74
CA HIS A 2 -8.02 22.22 -6.79
C HIS A 2 -7.20 21.01 -6.36
N GLY A 3 -7.85 19.96 -5.89
CA GLY A 3 -7.21 18.72 -5.46
C GLY A 3 -8.23 17.60 -5.39
N ALA A 4 -7.89 16.45 -5.95
CA ALA A 4 -8.73 15.26 -5.91
C ALA A 4 -7.89 13.99 -5.90
N ALA A 5 -8.42 12.93 -5.28
CA ALA A 5 -7.89 11.58 -5.32
C ALA A 5 -9.04 10.62 -5.65
N GLY A 6 -9.10 10.15 -6.90
CA GLY A 6 -10.30 9.49 -7.44
C GLY A 6 -11.53 10.39 -7.28
N GLU A 7 -12.56 9.87 -6.62
CA GLU A 7 -13.81 10.59 -6.35
C GLU A 7 -13.75 11.54 -5.13
N SER A 8 -12.65 11.53 -4.37
CA SER A 8 -12.48 12.40 -3.21
C SER A 8 -12.04 13.80 -3.65
N VAL A 9 -12.95 14.77 -3.62
CA VAL A 9 -12.70 16.16 -4.08
C VAL A 9 -12.58 17.11 -2.89
N LEU A 10 -11.51 17.90 -2.84
CA LEU A 10 -11.29 18.90 -1.80
C LEU A 10 -12.23 20.10 -1.98
N LYS A 11 -13.07 20.36 -0.97
CA LYS A 11 -14.11 21.41 -0.92
C LYS A 11 -13.86 22.45 0.17
N ALA A 12 -13.01 22.16 1.17
CA ALA A 12 -12.61 23.06 2.25
C ALA A 12 -11.16 22.76 2.69
N PRO A 13 -10.48 23.67 3.43
CA PRO A 13 -9.17 23.37 4.03
C PRO A 13 -9.21 22.12 4.89
N MET A 14 -8.13 21.33 4.87
CA MET A 14 -8.00 20.07 5.60
C MET A 14 -6.51 19.84 5.91
N VAL A 15 -6.22 19.35 7.11
CA VAL A 15 -4.89 18.87 7.47
C VAL A 15 -4.58 17.61 6.65
N LEU A 16 -3.37 17.52 6.09
CA LEU A 16 -2.96 16.34 5.32
C LEU A 16 -2.39 15.24 6.23
N GLY A 17 -2.22 14.04 5.66
CA GLY A 17 -1.42 12.97 6.25
C GLY A 17 -2.19 11.88 6.95
N HIS A 18 -1.83 10.65 6.61
CA HIS A 18 -2.39 9.41 7.16
C HIS A 18 -1.35 8.31 7.44
N GLU A 19 -0.11 8.48 6.96
CA GLU A 19 1.01 7.59 7.23
C GLU A 19 1.77 8.13 8.44
N VAL A 20 1.29 7.83 9.65
CA VAL A 20 1.69 8.57 10.86
C VAL A 20 2.23 7.63 11.93
N VAL A 21 3.40 8.00 12.47
CA VAL A 21 4.00 7.39 13.66
C VAL A 21 4.35 8.48 14.67
N GLY A 22 4.43 8.11 15.95
CA GLY A 22 4.79 9.06 16.99
C GLY A 22 4.96 8.43 18.37
N ILE A 23 5.12 9.28 19.38
CA ILE A 23 5.23 8.89 20.79
C ILE A 23 3.98 9.36 21.54
N VAL A 24 3.37 8.47 22.31
CA VAL A 24 2.22 8.82 23.16
C VAL A 24 2.68 9.80 24.24
N LEU A 25 2.15 11.02 24.26
CA LEU A 25 2.45 12.01 25.29
C LEU A 25 1.55 11.86 26.52
N ARG A 26 0.27 11.58 26.29
CA ARG A 26 -0.74 11.42 27.34
C ARG A 26 -1.64 10.24 27.00
N ALA A 27 -1.70 9.27 27.91
CA ALA A 27 -2.60 8.13 27.79
C ALA A 27 -4.07 8.56 27.96
N ALA A 28 -4.99 7.76 27.42
CA ALA A 28 -6.42 7.98 27.61
C ALA A 28 -6.80 7.91 29.10
N SER A 29 -7.74 8.76 29.53
CA SER A 29 -8.15 8.84 30.95
C SER A 29 -8.78 7.54 31.47
N ASN A 30 -9.46 6.80 30.60
CA ASN A 30 -10.00 5.47 30.87
C ASN A 30 -8.95 4.34 30.75
N ARG A 31 -7.67 4.69 30.58
CA ARG A 31 -6.54 3.76 30.40
C ARG A 31 -6.69 2.81 29.20
N SER A 32 -7.51 3.16 28.20
CA SER A 32 -7.53 2.41 26.95
C SER A 32 -6.29 2.75 26.11
N GLY A 33 -5.70 1.72 25.49
CA GLY A 33 -4.54 1.87 24.61
C GLY A 33 -3.20 2.05 25.31
N PRO A 34 -2.17 2.48 24.56
CA PRO A 34 -0.79 2.54 25.03
C PRO A 34 -0.54 3.66 26.06
N SER A 35 0.44 3.42 26.95
CA SER A 35 0.88 4.38 27.96
C SER A 35 1.69 5.54 27.37
N ALA A 36 1.87 6.61 28.14
CA ALA A 36 2.81 7.67 27.78
C ALA A 36 4.23 7.13 27.60
N GLY A 37 4.97 7.66 26.61
CA GLY A 37 6.30 7.21 26.20
C GLY A 37 6.30 6.07 25.18
N THR A 38 5.17 5.41 24.93
CA THR A 38 5.09 4.32 23.95
C THR A 38 5.15 4.85 22.51
N ALA A 39 6.00 4.24 21.67
CA ALA A 39 6.02 4.47 20.23
C ALA A 39 4.84 3.77 19.56
N VAL A 40 4.15 4.46 18.67
CA VAL A 40 2.94 3.96 18.00
C VAL A 40 2.90 4.30 16.52
N ALA A 41 2.34 3.40 15.73
CA ALA A 41 1.83 3.66 14.39
C ALA A 41 0.32 3.90 14.46
N VAL A 42 -0.21 4.65 13.50
CA VAL A 42 -1.63 5.01 13.44
C VAL A 42 -2.32 4.22 12.34
N HIS A 43 -3.36 3.46 12.69
CA HIS A 43 -4.34 2.94 11.75
C HIS A 43 -5.32 4.08 11.39
N PRO A 44 -5.29 4.63 10.17
CA PRO A 44 -5.96 5.88 9.83
C PRO A 44 -7.46 5.76 9.54
N ALA A 45 -7.99 4.55 9.33
CA ALA A 45 -9.40 4.35 9.03
C ALA A 45 -10.29 4.31 10.29
N THR A 46 -11.51 4.85 10.17
CA THR A 46 -12.62 4.58 11.08
C THR A 46 -13.84 4.13 10.27
N PRO A 47 -14.23 2.85 10.36
CA PRO A 47 -15.46 2.34 9.74
C PRO A 47 -16.71 2.98 10.36
N ASP A 48 -17.78 3.13 9.57
CA ASP A 48 -19.05 3.79 9.97
C ASP A 48 -20.10 2.83 10.55
N GLY A 49 -19.64 1.84 11.32
CA GLY A 49 -20.51 0.87 11.97
C GLY A 49 -21.43 0.08 11.02
N ASP A 50 -22.56 -0.42 11.56
CA ASP A 50 -23.40 -1.44 10.91
C ASP A 50 -24.56 -0.86 10.07
N HIS A 51 -24.57 0.45 9.82
CA HIS A 51 -25.74 1.12 9.23
C HIS A 51 -25.94 0.82 7.73
N ALA A 52 -24.89 0.36 7.03
CA ALA A 52 -24.93 0.06 5.61
C ALA A 52 -24.62 -1.42 5.29
N LYS A 53 -25.08 -1.91 4.14
CA LYS A 53 -24.81 -3.28 3.67
C LYS A 53 -23.42 -3.36 3.07
N TYR A 54 -22.48 -3.99 3.78
CA TYR A 54 -21.15 -4.35 3.29
C TYR A 54 -20.68 -5.67 3.95
N PRO A 55 -19.63 -6.32 3.42
CA PRO A 55 -19.07 -7.50 4.06
C PRO A 55 -18.40 -7.11 5.40
N GLN A 56 -18.98 -7.55 6.52
CA GLN A 56 -18.53 -7.15 7.87
C GLN A 56 -17.10 -7.58 8.21
N ASN A 57 -16.59 -8.62 7.56
CA ASN A 57 -15.20 -9.05 7.64
C ASN A 57 -14.25 -8.21 6.75
N ARG A 58 -14.75 -7.14 6.11
CA ARG A 58 -14.00 -6.21 5.26
C ARG A 58 -14.38 -4.77 5.60
N PRO A 59 -14.12 -4.31 6.83
CA PRO A 59 -14.50 -2.97 7.29
C PRO A 59 -13.83 -1.84 6.48
N ASN A 60 -12.73 -2.12 5.77
CA ASN A 60 -12.14 -1.21 4.78
C ASN A 60 -13.10 -0.79 3.65
N LEU A 61 -14.19 -1.54 3.44
CA LEU A 61 -15.24 -1.24 2.47
C LEU A 61 -16.49 -0.60 3.09
N SER A 62 -16.49 -0.31 4.40
CA SER A 62 -17.62 0.30 5.09
C SER A 62 -18.02 1.62 4.40
N PRO A 63 -19.27 1.74 3.91
CA PRO A 63 -19.80 3.00 3.42
C PRO A 63 -19.78 4.00 4.58
N GLY A 64 -19.27 5.21 4.36
CA GLY A 64 -19.09 6.16 5.46
C GLY A 64 -17.78 5.98 6.25
N CYS A 65 -16.90 5.06 5.86
CA CYS A 65 -15.57 4.98 6.47
C CYS A 65 -14.82 6.31 6.31
N THR A 66 -14.46 6.94 7.42
CA THR A 66 -13.53 8.08 7.43
C THR A 66 -12.10 7.58 7.42
N TYR A 67 -11.19 8.41 6.92
CA TYR A 67 -9.76 8.14 6.84
C TYR A 67 -9.03 9.44 7.10
N LEU A 68 -7.97 9.42 7.91
CA LEU A 68 -7.17 10.62 8.17
C LEU A 68 -6.72 11.25 6.84
N GLY A 69 -6.79 12.59 6.78
CA GLY A 69 -6.36 13.37 5.61
C GLY A 69 -7.17 13.07 4.34
N SER A 70 -8.45 12.74 4.47
CA SER A 70 -9.30 12.34 3.34
C SER A 70 -10.45 13.30 3.07
N ALA A 71 -10.57 13.69 1.80
CA ALA A 71 -11.68 14.46 1.26
C ALA A 71 -12.85 13.59 0.74
N ALA A 72 -12.88 12.29 1.08
CA ALA A 72 -13.93 11.37 0.65
C ALA A 72 -15.32 11.76 1.21
N GLN A 73 -15.35 12.47 2.34
CA GLN A 73 -16.57 12.94 2.99
C GLN A 73 -16.56 14.46 3.16
N PHE A 74 -17.75 15.00 3.43
CA PHE A 74 -17.92 16.40 3.81
C PHE A 74 -18.78 16.50 5.09
N PRO A 75 -18.30 17.13 6.17
CA PRO A 75 -17.00 17.78 6.31
C PRO A 75 -15.81 16.80 6.13
N HIS A 76 -14.67 17.32 5.67
CA HIS A 76 -13.49 16.49 5.44
C HIS A 76 -12.93 15.93 6.74
N THR A 77 -12.24 14.79 6.66
CA THR A 77 -11.53 14.21 7.82
C THR A 77 -10.11 14.74 7.83
N ASP A 78 -9.77 15.56 8.83
CA ASP A 78 -8.42 16.05 9.03
C ASP A 78 -7.40 14.90 9.18
N GLY A 79 -6.22 15.12 8.63
CA GLY A 79 -5.05 14.26 8.79
C GLY A 79 -4.27 14.55 10.06
N ALA A 80 -3.03 14.07 10.10
CA ALA A 80 -2.18 14.20 11.27
C ALA A 80 -0.74 14.69 10.98
N PHE A 81 -0.51 15.42 9.89
CA PHE A 81 0.71 16.24 9.74
C PHE A 81 0.64 17.50 10.58
N VAL A 82 0.70 17.29 11.88
CA VAL A 82 0.72 18.29 12.94
C VAL A 82 1.64 17.82 14.04
N ARG A 83 2.16 18.75 14.84
CA ARG A 83 3.05 18.42 15.96
C ARG A 83 2.35 17.58 17.04
N TYR A 84 1.04 17.76 17.23
CA TYR A 84 0.24 17.05 18.21
C TYR A 84 -1.14 16.72 17.63
N ALA A 85 -1.58 15.47 17.77
CA ALA A 85 -2.91 15.01 17.39
C ALA A 85 -3.57 14.25 18.54
N VAL A 86 -4.87 14.41 18.71
CA VAL A 86 -5.67 13.62 19.66
C VAL A 86 -6.39 12.54 18.86
N LEU A 87 -5.94 11.30 19.01
CA LEU A 87 -6.46 10.15 18.25
C LEU A 87 -7.11 9.13 19.19
N PRO A 88 -8.20 8.46 18.75
CA PRO A 88 -8.77 7.35 19.49
C PRO A 88 -7.75 6.24 19.74
N ALA A 89 -7.74 5.67 20.95
CA ALA A 89 -6.83 4.58 21.32
C ALA A 89 -6.88 3.38 20.35
N ARG A 90 -8.06 3.09 19.75
CA ARG A 90 -8.24 2.03 18.76
C ARG A 90 -7.43 2.21 17.47
N MET A 91 -6.97 3.43 17.17
CA MET A 91 -6.11 3.69 16.01
C MET A 91 -4.65 3.42 16.32
N LEU A 92 -4.26 3.36 17.59
CA LEU A 92 -2.85 3.28 17.97
C LEU A 92 -2.39 1.83 18.00
N ARG A 93 -1.35 1.51 17.23
CA ARG A 93 -0.67 0.21 17.22
C ARG A 93 0.72 0.39 17.81
N THR A 94 1.04 -0.40 18.83
CA THR A 94 2.33 -0.27 19.53
C THR A 94 3.46 -0.75 18.61
N ILE A 95 4.50 0.06 18.50
CA ILE A 95 5.74 -0.30 17.79
C ILE A 95 6.68 -0.95 18.80
N PRO A 96 7.12 -2.21 18.59
CA PRO A 96 8.12 -2.85 19.42
C PRO A 96 9.45 -2.06 19.47
N PRO A 97 10.23 -2.17 20.55
CA PRO A 97 11.55 -1.55 20.60
C PRO A 97 12.45 -2.12 19.48
N GLY A 98 13.33 -1.27 18.94
CA GLY A 98 14.28 -1.66 17.90
C GLY A 98 13.86 -1.28 16.47
N ILE A 99 12.63 -0.83 16.24
CA ILE A 99 12.21 -0.25 14.96
C ILE A 99 12.36 1.28 15.02
N PRO A 100 13.28 1.89 14.25
CA PRO A 100 13.38 3.35 14.19
C PRO A 100 12.09 3.97 13.63
N LEU A 101 11.67 5.13 14.15
CA LEU A 101 10.45 5.80 13.67
C LEU A 101 10.48 6.11 12.17
N LYS A 102 11.67 6.39 11.61
CA LYS A 102 11.85 6.59 10.16
C LYS A 102 11.42 5.36 9.37
N THR A 103 11.78 4.16 9.83
CA THR A 103 11.36 2.88 9.24
C THR A 103 9.90 2.58 9.55
N ALA A 104 9.44 2.89 10.77
CA ALA A 104 8.06 2.69 11.17
C ALA A 104 7.06 3.52 10.36
N ALA A 105 7.47 4.65 9.79
CA ALA A 105 6.62 5.44 8.88
C ALA A 105 6.12 4.61 7.67
N LEU A 106 6.83 3.54 7.30
CA LEU A 106 6.42 2.61 6.24
C LEU A 106 5.26 1.69 6.63
N ILE A 107 4.86 1.63 7.91
CA ILE A 107 3.87 0.66 8.40
C ILE A 107 2.54 0.79 7.65
N GLU A 108 2.01 2.01 7.50
CA GLU A 108 0.74 2.23 6.79
C GLU A 108 0.83 1.83 5.32
N PRO A 109 1.78 2.33 4.50
CA PRO A 109 1.82 1.99 3.08
C PRO A 109 2.20 0.52 2.85
N ALA A 110 2.97 -0.09 3.76
CA ALA A 110 3.25 -1.51 3.72
C ALA A 110 2.01 -2.35 4.01
N SER A 111 1.08 -1.85 4.84
CA SER A 111 -0.20 -2.52 5.10
C SER A 111 -1.09 -2.54 3.86
N VAL A 112 -1.06 -1.49 3.04
CA VAL A 112 -1.72 -1.46 1.72
C VAL A 112 -1.13 -2.53 0.78
N ALA A 113 0.21 -2.61 0.71
CA ALA A 113 0.89 -3.63 -0.10
C ALA A 113 0.62 -5.05 0.41
N TRP A 114 0.56 -5.23 1.73
CA TRP A 114 0.21 -6.49 2.37
C TRP A 114 -1.22 -6.92 2.05
N HIS A 115 -2.18 -6.00 2.14
CA HIS A 115 -3.55 -6.25 1.73
C HIS A 115 -3.60 -6.66 0.26
N ALA A 116 -2.90 -5.95 -0.64
CA ALA A 116 -2.86 -6.32 -2.05
C ALA A 116 -2.33 -7.75 -2.29
N ALA A 117 -1.26 -8.14 -1.61
CA ALA A 117 -0.74 -9.50 -1.69
C ALA A 117 -1.73 -10.54 -1.12
N SER A 118 -2.42 -10.25 -0.01
CA SER A 118 -3.42 -11.16 0.57
C SER A 118 -4.60 -11.38 -0.38
N ARG A 119 -5.01 -10.36 -1.13
CA ARG A 119 -6.04 -10.45 -2.18
C ARG A 119 -5.61 -11.38 -3.33
N ALA A 120 -4.32 -11.58 -3.56
CA ALA A 120 -3.77 -12.51 -4.56
C ALA A 120 -3.81 -13.99 -4.15
N GLY A 121 -4.19 -14.30 -2.90
CA GLY A 121 -4.27 -15.68 -2.40
C GLY A 121 -2.89 -16.28 -2.13
N ASP A 122 -2.74 -17.61 -2.28
CA ASP A 122 -1.44 -18.26 -2.05
C ASP A 122 -0.43 -17.83 -3.12
N ILE A 123 0.65 -17.18 -2.71
CA ILE A 123 1.72 -16.64 -3.57
C ILE A 123 2.93 -17.58 -3.63
N ARG A 124 3.03 -18.53 -2.70
CA ARG A 124 4.22 -19.36 -2.55
C ARG A 124 4.55 -20.12 -3.83
N GLY A 125 5.79 -20.00 -4.30
CA GLY A 125 6.29 -20.66 -5.49
C GLY A 125 5.81 -20.07 -6.82
N LYS A 126 4.99 -19.00 -6.80
CA LYS A 126 4.44 -18.36 -8.00
C LYS A 126 5.36 -17.29 -8.58
N ASN A 127 5.20 -17.02 -9.86
CA ASN A 127 5.82 -15.90 -10.55
C ASN A 127 4.92 -14.66 -10.42
N ALA A 128 5.49 -13.56 -9.93
CA ALA A 128 4.79 -12.31 -9.73
C ALA A 128 5.31 -11.20 -10.64
N LEU A 129 4.41 -10.29 -11.03
CA LEU A 129 4.72 -9.07 -11.79
C LEU A 129 4.19 -7.87 -11.00
N VAL A 130 5.01 -6.82 -10.86
CA VAL A 130 4.60 -5.55 -10.24
C VAL A 130 4.70 -4.44 -11.27
N ILE A 131 3.57 -3.84 -11.62
CA ILE A 131 3.48 -2.73 -12.58
C ILE A 131 3.43 -1.41 -11.82
N GLY A 132 4.46 -0.59 -11.99
CA GLY A 132 4.68 0.65 -11.24
C GLY A 132 5.42 0.35 -9.94
N SER A 133 6.68 0.73 -9.85
CA SER A 133 7.62 0.43 -8.75
C SER A 133 7.86 1.63 -7.83
N GLY A 134 6.91 2.58 -7.77
CA GLY A 134 6.85 3.61 -6.73
C GLY A 134 6.68 3.01 -5.32
N PRO A 135 6.44 3.80 -4.27
CA PRO A 135 6.44 3.31 -2.88
C PRO A 135 5.59 2.05 -2.65
N ILE A 136 4.34 2.05 -3.12
CA ILE A 136 3.44 0.88 -2.99
C ILE A 136 3.95 -0.32 -3.79
N GLY A 137 4.48 -0.12 -5.00
CA GLY A 137 5.04 -1.20 -5.81
C GLY A 137 6.29 -1.81 -5.19
N ALA A 138 7.20 -0.96 -4.70
CA ALA A 138 8.40 -1.38 -3.97
C ALA A 138 8.04 -2.20 -2.71
N LEU A 139 7.08 -1.74 -1.91
CA LEU A 139 6.59 -2.49 -0.75
C LEU A 139 5.85 -3.77 -1.16
N SER A 140 5.17 -3.78 -2.31
CA SER A 140 4.55 -4.99 -2.87
C SER A 140 5.60 -6.03 -3.24
N VAL A 141 6.75 -5.63 -3.81
CA VAL A 141 7.89 -6.53 -4.05
C VAL A 141 8.36 -7.17 -2.75
N ALA A 142 8.57 -6.38 -1.70
CA ALA A 142 9.00 -6.87 -0.39
C ALA A 142 7.99 -7.87 0.21
N THR A 143 6.70 -7.54 0.17
CA THR A 143 5.62 -8.40 0.64
C THR A 143 5.52 -9.70 -0.17
N LEU A 144 5.62 -9.65 -1.50
CA LEU A 144 5.60 -10.83 -2.37
C LEU A 144 6.79 -11.76 -2.10
N LYS A 145 7.99 -11.18 -1.90
CA LYS A 145 9.19 -11.93 -1.53
C LYS A 145 8.98 -12.66 -0.21
N ARG A 146 8.49 -11.95 0.81
CA ARG A 146 8.17 -12.52 2.12
C ARG A 146 7.12 -13.63 2.02
N ALA A 147 6.11 -13.46 1.17
CA ALA A 147 5.07 -14.46 0.93
C ALA A 147 5.58 -15.71 0.17
N GLY A 148 6.83 -15.70 -0.28
CA GLY A 148 7.48 -16.84 -0.93
C GLY A 148 7.27 -16.89 -2.44
N ALA A 149 7.04 -15.76 -3.11
CA ALA A 149 7.06 -15.69 -4.56
C ALA A 149 8.42 -16.22 -5.08
N LYS A 150 8.37 -17.05 -6.13
CA LYS A 150 9.57 -17.66 -6.72
C LYS A 150 10.35 -16.64 -7.54
N GLU A 151 9.66 -15.89 -8.38
CA GLU A 151 10.22 -14.85 -9.23
C GLU A 151 9.35 -13.60 -9.13
N ILE A 152 9.97 -12.43 -9.12
CA ILE A 152 9.29 -11.14 -9.02
C ILE A 152 9.88 -10.22 -10.09
N THR A 153 9.11 -9.94 -11.14
CA THR A 153 9.46 -8.93 -12.14
C THR A 153 8.86 -7.59 -11.74
N ALA A 154 9.69 -6.57 -11.53
CA ALA A 154 9.24 -5.20 -11.28
C ALA A 154 9.34 -4.33 -12.54
N VAL A 155 8.34 -3.50 -12.78
CA VAL A 155 8.24 -2.65 -13.97
C VAL A 155 8.06 -1.20 -13.56
N ASP A 156 8.81 -0.31 -14.20
CA ASP A 156 8.66 1.15 -14.06
C ASP A 156 9.22 1.88 -15.29
N LEU A 157 8.87 3.15 -15.45
CA LEU A 157 9.44 4.05 -16.46
C LEU A 157 10.82 4.57 -16.05
N HIS A 158 11.09 4.61 -14.75
CA HIS A 158 12.29 5.23 -14.22
C HIS A 158 13.20 4.18 -13.57
N GLU A 159 14.51 4.32 -13.80
CA GLU A 159 15.50 3.40 -13.25
C GLU A 159 15.54 3.44 -11.72
N LYS A 160 15.28 4.61 -11.11
CA LYS A 160 15.37 4.77 -9.66
C LYS A 160 14.38 3.88 -8.87
N PRO A 161 13.07 3.89 -9.19
CA PRO A 161 12.13 2.88 -8.69
C PRO A 161 12.58 1.43 -8.89
N LEU A 162 13.19 1.11 -10.03
CA LEU A 162 13.65 -0.25 -10.33
C LEU A 162 14.86 -0.66 -9.46
N GLU A 163 15.81 0.25 -9.19
CA GLU A 163 16.90 0.02 -8.24
C GLU A 163 16.37 -0.34 -6.85
N ILE A 164 15.39 0.40 -6.36
CA ILE A 164 14.75 0.16 -5.06
C ILE A 164 14.03 -1.19 -5.07
N ALA A 165 13.30 -1.51 -6.13
CA ALA A 165 12.64 -2.80 -6.28
C ALA A 165 13.64 -3.97 -6.25
N ARG A 166 14.81 -3.86 -6.88
CA ARG A 166 15.87 -4.88 -6.79
C ARG A 166 16.37 -5.05 -5.36
N ALA A 167 16.63 -3.94 -4.67
CA ALA A 167 17.08 -3.97 -3.27
C ALA A 167 16.06 -4.67 -2.35
N LEU A 168 14.77 -4.53 -2.64
CA LEU A 168 13.68 -5.15 -1.89
C LEU A 168 13.37 -6.59 -2.31
N GLY A 169 14.00 -7.11 -3.37
CA GLY A 169 13.92 -8.51 -3.77
C GLY A 169 13.26 -8.80 -5.11
N ALA A 170 13.08 -7.80 -5.97
CA ALA A 170 12.75 -8.07 -7.36
C ALA A 170 13.86 -8.92 -7.99
N THR A 171 13.51 -10.07 -8.55
CA THR A 171 14.47 -10.97 -9.23
C THR A 171 14.79 -10.49 -10.64
N ARG A 172 13.91 -9.68 -11.23
CA ARG A 172 14.07 -9.04 -12.53
C ARG A 172 13.42 -7.67 -12.53
N THR A 173 13.96 -6.76 -13.34
CA THR A 173 13.39 -5.43 -13.59
C THR A 173 13.25 -5.18 -15.08
N VAL A 174 12.17 -4.54 -15.49
CA VAL A 174 11.87 -4.26 -16.90
C VAL A 174 11.42 -2.81 -17.04
N GLN A 175 11.92 -2.13 -18.07
CA GLN A 175 11.47 -0.78 -18.41
C GLN A 175 10.04 -0.85 -18.97
N ALA A 176 9.16 0.06 -18.54
CA ALA A 176 7.74 0.03 -18.93
C ALA A 176 7.50 0.22 -20.44
N THR A 177 8.49 0.70 -21.18
CA THR A 177 8.49 0.81 -22.64
C THR A 177 8.76 -0.52 -23.35
N ASP A 178 9.32 -1.52 -22.67
CA ASP A 178 9.60 -2.84 -23.22
C ASP A 178 8.37 -3.76 -23.05
N VAL A 179 7.40 -3.55 -23.93
CA VAL A 179 6.12 -4.27 -23.93
C VAL A 179 6.32 -5.78 -24.13
N GLU A 180 7.27 -6.18 -24.96
CA GLU A 180 7.55 -7.60 -25.22
C GLU A 180 8.10 -8.29 -23.97
N ALA A 181 9.02 -7.66 -23.25
CA ALA A 181 9.54 -8.18 -21.98
C ALA A 181 8.48 -8.29 -20.88
N ILE A 182 7.50 -7.38 -20.85
CA ILE A 182 6.36 -7.44 -19.93
C ILE A 182 5.45 -8.61 -20.32
N ASN A 183 5.05 -8.71 -21.59
CA ASN A 183 4.17 -9.76 -22.09
C ASN A 183 4.78 -11.16 -21.85
N ALA A 184 6.09 -11.31 -22.07
CA ALA A 184 6.82 -12.55 -21.87
C ALA A 184 6.95 -12.98 -20.40
N THR A 185 6.52 -12.14 -19.44
CA THR A 185 6.58 -12.50 -18.02
C THR A 185 5.57 -13.58 -17.65
N GLU A 186 4.38 -13.58 -18.27
CA GLU A 186 3.29 -14.53 -18.03
C GLU A 186 3.11 -14.87 -16.52
N ALA A 187 2.96 -13.84 -15.69
CA ALA A 187 2.93 -13.99 -14.23
C ALA A 187 1.61 -14.60 -13.75
N ASP A 188 1.69 -15.43 -12.70
CA ASP A 188 0.54 -15.98 -11.98
C ASP A 188 -0.26 -14.88 -11.27
N VAL A 189 0.48 -13.92 -10.70
CA VAL A 189 -0.05 -12.81 -9.89
C VAL A 189 0.57 -11.52 -10.40
N VAL A 190 -0.28 -10.53 -10.68
CA VAL A 190 0.15 -9.19 -11.06
C VAL A 190 -0.36 -8.19 -10.04
N ILE A 191 0.51 -7.34 -9.50
CA ILE A 191 0.13 -6.17 -8.71
C ILE A 191 0.23 -4.94 -9.61
N GLU A 192 -0.89 -4.25 -9.82
CA GLU A 192 -0.94 -3.00 -10.55
C GLU A 192 -0.99 -1.83 -9.56
N SER A 193 0.09 -1.06 -9.50
CA SER A 193 0.28 0.07 -8.57
C SER A 193 0.69 1.37 -9.29
N SER A 194 0.54 1.43 -10.61
CA SER A 194 0.85 2.63 -11.40
C SER A 194 -0.30 3.64 -11.45
N GLY A 195 -1.53 3.20 -11.16
CA GLY A 195 -2.70 4.07 -11.07
C GLY A 195 -3.13 4.70 -12.40
N ASN A 196 -2.76 4.10 -13.55
CA ASN A 196 -3.17 4.60 -14.86
C ASN A 196 -3.54 3.46 -15.82
N HIS A 197 -4.33 3.77 -16.85
CA HIS A 197 -4.84 2.78 -17.79
C HIS A 197 -3.73 2.07 -18.59
N ARG A 198 -2.57 2.71 -18.83
CA ARG A 198 -1.45 2.08 -19.55
C ARG A 198 -0.83 0.99 -18.70
N GLY A 199 -0.59 1.26 -17.42
CA GLY A 199 -0.10 0.26 -16.49
C GLY A 199 -1.09 -0.87 -16.28
N LEU A 200 -2.39 -0.59 -16.15
CA LEU A 200 -3.42 -1.64 -16.11
C LEU A 200 -3.44 -2.49 -17.39
N ALA A 201 -3.28 -1.88 -18.56
CA ALA A 201 -3.17 -2.62 -19.81
C ALA A 201 -1.90 -3.49 -19.87
N SER A 202 -0.77 -3.03 -19.35
CA SER A 202 0.46 -3.83 -19.20
C SER A 202 0.28 -4.97 -18.21
N ALA A 203 -0.39 -4.72 -17.08
CA ALA A 203 -0.70 -5.74 -16.07
C ALA A 203 -1.54 -6.88 -16.65
N ILE A 204 -2.59 -6.53 -17.41
CA ILE A 204 -3.44 -7.50 -18.10
C ILE A 204 -2.65 -8.33 -19.12
N ARG A 205 -1.75 -7.71 -19.87
CA ARG A 205 -0.99 -8.42 -20.92
C ARG A 205 0.10 -9.32 -20.34
N GLY A 206 0.75 -8.89 -19.26
CA GLY A 206 1.81 -9.64 -18.57
C GLY A 206 1.30 -10.76 -17.65
N ALA A 207 -0.01 -10.83 -17.39
CA ALA A 207 -0.63 -11.97 -16.70
C ALA A 207 -0.74 -13.20 -17.61
N ARG A 208 -0.44 -14.39 -17.07
CA ARG A 208 -0.73 -15.64 -17.78
C ARG A 208 -2.23 -15.90 -17.87
N ARG A 209 -2.62 -16.83 -18.76
CA ARG A 209 -3.97 -17.41 -18.75
C ARG A 209 -4.31 -18.00 -17.37
N GLY A 210 -5.49 -17.69 -16.84
CA GLY A 210 -5.92 -18.06 -15.49
C GLY A 210 -5.16 -17.32 -14.37
N GLY A 211 -4.48 -16.21 -14.69
CA GLY A 211 -3.75 -15.39 -13.72
C GLY A 211 -4.65 -14.37 -13.01
N ARG A 212 -4.10 -13.76 -11.95
CA ARG A 212 -4.82 -12.79 -11.11
C ARG A 212 -4.14 -11.43 -11.21
N VAL A 213 -4.91 -10.38 -11.49
CA VAL A 213 -4.45 -9.00 -11.54
C VAL A 213 -5.09 -8.23 -10.37
N ILE A 214 -4.26 -7.85 -9.40
CA ILE A 214 -4.67 -7.07 -8.23
C ILE A 214 -4.48 -5.59 -8.54
N MET A 215 -5.59 -4.86 -8.57
CA MET A 215 -5.63 -3.43 -8.84
C MET A 215 -5.51 -2.66 -7.52
N VAL A 216 -4.37 -2.00 -7.33
CA VAL A 216 -4.04 -1.20 -6.14
C VAL A 216 -3.93 0.28 -6.50
N GLY A 217 -3.35 0.59 -7.66
CA GLY A 217 -3.26 1.93 -8.19
C GLY A 217 -4.66 2.52 -8.39
N LEU A 218 -4.89 3.72 -7.87
CA LEU A 218 -6.17 4.41 -8.03
C LEU A 218 -6.20 5.11 -9.39
N LEU A 219 -6.90 4.53 -10.37
CA LEU A 219 -7.10 5.16 -11.67
C LEU A 219 -8.02 6.39 -11.56
N PRO A 220 -7.91 7.36 -12.48
CA PRO A 220 -8.85 8.47 -12.57
C PRO A 220 -10.31 7.99 -12.72
N THR A 221 -11.26 8.77 -12.22
CA THR A 221 -12.70 8.51 -12.38
C THR A 221 -13.11 8.53 -13.85
N GLY A 222 -14.08 7.68 -14.20
CA GLY A 222 -14.63 7.58 -15.56
C GLY A 222 -14.02 6.44 -16.38
N ASP A 223 -14.45 6.35 -17.63
CA ASP A 223 -14.10 5.25 -18.52
C ASP A 223 -12.59 5.20 -18.81
N GLN A 224 -12.02 3.99 -18.72
CA GLN A 224 -10.58 3.76 -18.96
C GLN A 224 -10.39 2.84 -20.19
N PRO A 225 -9.53 3.21 -21.15
CA PRO A 225 -9.32 2.42 -22.36
C PRO A 225 -8.35 1.25 -22.11
N VAL A 226 -8.87 0.16 -21.56
CA VAL A 226 -8.11 -1.08 -21.28
C VAL A 226 -8.59 -2.27 -22.13
N PRO A 227 -7.72 -3.24 -22.46
CA PRO A 227 -8.05 -4.34 -23.35
C PRO A 227 -8.90 -5.42 -22.64
N ILE A 228 -10.16 -5.11 -22.33
CA ILE A 228 -11.04 -5.95 -21.50
C ILE A 228 -11.41 -7.31 -22.14
N SER A 229 -11.23 -7.45 -23.45
CA SER A 229 -11.38 -8.76 -24.13
C SER A 229 -10.30 -9.77 -23.71
N LEU A 230 -9.13 -9.32 -23.26
CA LEU A 230 -8.06 -10.21 -22.80
C LEU A 230 -8.42 -10.93 -21.49
N PRO A 231 -8.92 -10.24 -20.44
CA PRO A 231 -9.45 -10.90 -19.26
C PRO A 231 -10.49 -11.99 -19.56
N ILE A 232 -11.38 -11.76 -20.53
CA ILE A 232 -12.37 -12.77 -20.95
C ILE A 232 -11.69 -13.95 -21.62
N THR A 233 -10.90 -13.71 -22.65
CA THR A 233 -10.30 -14.78 -23.48
C THR A 233 -9.18 -15.55 -22.79
N ARG A 234 -8.61 -15.01 -21.71
CA ARG A 234 -7.56 -15.62 -20.89
C ARG A 234 -8.06 -16.06 -19.51
N GLU A 235 -9.36 -15.90 -19.20
CA GLU A 235 -9.96 -16.21 -17.90
C GLU A 235 -9.20 -15.58 -16.72
N LEU A 236 -8.92 -14.28 -16.80
CA LEU A 236 -8.22 -13.56 -15.74
C LEU A 236 -9.17 -13.15 -14.62
N GLU A 237 -8.69 -13.18 -13.38
CA GLU A 237 -9.34 -12.51 -12.26
C GLU A 237 -8.82 -11.06 -12.15
N LEU A 238 -9.70 -10.07 -12.28
CA LEU A 238 -9.37 -8.67 -11.97
C LEU A 238 -9.94 -8.33 -10.59
N ILE A 239 -9.08 -7.99 -9.64
CA ILE A 239 -9.43 -7.89 -8.21
C ILE A 239 -9.03 -6.53 -7.66
N GLY A 240 -9.98 -5.76 -7.15
CA GLY A 240 -9.69 -4.54 -6.41
C GLY A 240 -9.06 -4.81 -5.03
N SER A 241 -8.08 -3.99 -4.68
CA SER A 241 -7.48 -3.86 -3.34
C SER A 241 -7.63 -2.41 -2.88
N PHE A 242 -8.18 -2.19 -1.68
CA PHE A 242 -8.47 -0.84 -1.20
C PHE A 242 -8.08 -0.71 0.27
N ARG A 243 -7.10 0.13 0.57
CA ARG A 243 -6.58 0.34 1.93
C ARG A 243 -6.13 -1.02 2.53
N PHE A 244 -6.44 -1.26 3.80
CA PHE A 244 -6.20 -2.48 4.56
C PHE A 244 -7.16 -2.54 5.76
N ASN A 245 -7.18 -3.67 6.47
CA ASN A 245 -7.89 -3.91 7.72
C ASN A 245 -6.86 -4.09 8.85
N ASP A 246 -6.65 -5.31 9.34
CA ASP A 246 -5.74 -5.58 10.47
C ASP A 246 -4.30 -5.92 10.03
N GLU A 247 -4.01 -5.88 8.72
CA GLU A 247 -2.67 -6.17 8.17
C GLU A 247 -1.54 -5.30 8.78
N ILE A 248 -1.88 -4.16 9.39
CA ILE A 248 -0.94 -3.30 10.10
C ILE A 248 -0.18 -4.03 11.21
N ASP A 249 -0.82 -4.97 11.90
CA ASP A 249 -0.21 -5.73 12.99
C ASP A 249 0.79 -6.75 12.44
N ASP A 250 0.46 -7.37 11.30
CA ASP A 250 1.37 -8.27 10.58
C ASP A 250 2.59 -7.54 10.05
N VAL A 251 2.40 -6.32 9.52
CA VAL A 251 3.49 -5.46 9.05
C VAL A 251 4.43 -5.06 10.17
N ILE A 252 3.89 -4.67 11.34
CA ILE A 252 4.70 -4.37 12.52
C ILE A 252 5.54 -5.57 12.92
N ALA A 253 4.94 -6.77 12.97
CA ALA A 253 5.67 -8.00 13.29
C ALA A 253 6.77 -8.28 12.25
N ALA A 254 6.47 -8.12 10.96
CA ALA A 254 7.40 -8.39 9.87
C ALA A 254 8.53 -7.35 9.74
N LEU A 255 8.33 -6.13 10.22
CA LEU A 255 9.41 -5.15 10.39
C LEU A 255 10.26 -5.49 11.62
N ALA A 256 9.64 -5.93 12.72
CA ALA A 256 10.35 -6.28 13.94
C ALA A 256 11.30 -7.48 13.76
N ASP A 257 10.90 -8.49 12.98
CA ASP A 257 11.71 -9.68 12.70
C ASP A 257 12.60 -9.53 11.45
N GLY A 258 12.54 -8.38 10.77
CA GLY A 258 13.30 -8.10 9.55
C GLY A 258 12.89 -8.94 8.34
N SER A 259 11.71 -9.58 8.35
CA SER A 259 11.21 -10.38 7.23
C SER A 259 10.60 -9.55 6.10
N LEU A 260 10.22 -8.30 6.35
CA LEU A 260 9.69 -7.39 5.32
C LEU A 260 10.76 -6.50 4.70
N VAL A 261 11.48 -5.73 5.52
CA VAL A 261 12.56 -4.84 5.09
C VAL A 261 13.75 -5.04 6.03
N GLN A 262 14.93 -5.35 5.49
CA GLN A 262 16.16 -5.51 6.26
C GLN A 262 17.05 -4.28 6.12
N GLU A 263 17.58 -3.76 7.24
CA GLU A 263 18.74 -2.89 7.18
C GLU A 263 19.96 -3.73 6.78
N GLY A 264 20.53 -3.48 5.60
CA GLY A 264 21.61 -4.29 5.05
C GLY A 264 22.97 -4.09 5.78
N PRO A 265 23.87 -5.09 5.76
CA PRO A 265 25.19 -5.05 6.43
C PRO A 265 26.21 -4.05 5.85
N PHE A 266 25.83 -3.29 4.82
CA PHE A 266 26.68 -2.31 4.14
C PHE A 266 26.15 -0.87 4.18
N GLY A 267 25.16 -0.56 5.03
CA GLY A 267 24.61 0.81 5.06
C GLY A 267 24.02 1.23 3.71
N ALA A 268 23.52 0.28 2.92
CA ALA A 268 22.62 0.60 1.82
C ALA A 268 21.37 1.18 2.46
N ASP A 269 21.30 2.50 2.45
CA ASP A 269 20.33 3.28 3.15
C ASP A 269 18.94 3.04 2.54
N ASN A 270 18.13 2.18 3.19
CA ASN A 270 16.71 2.07 2.90
C ASN A 270 15.96 3.38 3.18
N SER A 271 16.64 4.44 3.63
CA SER A 271 16.10 5.79 3.53
C SER A 271 15.63 6.10 2.13
N GLN A 272 16.06 5.46 1.04
CA GLN A 272 15.52 5.79 -0.29
C GLN A 272 14.02 5.49 -0.49
N ILE A 273 13.46 4.54 0.27
CA ILE A 273 12.00 4.36 0.33
C ILE A 273 11.38 5.51 1.13
N VAL A 274 12.06 5.92 2.21
CA VAL A 274 11.60 6.98 3.11
C VAL A 274 11.86 8.40 2.57
N THR A 275 12.86 8.62 1.70
CA THR A 275 13.25 9.91 1.12
C THR A 275 12.44 10.21 -0.12
N ASN A 276 11.90 9.18 -0.80
CA ASN A 276 10.80 9.37 -1.74
C ASN A 276 9.46 9.67 -1.04
N LEU A 277 9.37 9.46 0.29
CA LEU A 277 8.30 9.96 1.16
C LEU A 277 8.68 11.27 1.89
N GLU A 278 9.91 11.79 1.73
CA GLU A 278 10.38 13.04 2.37
C GLU A 278 9.74 14.31 1.77
N GLY A 279 8.85 14.18 0.77
CA GLY A 279 7.89 15.24 0.46
C GLY A 279 6.84 15.45 1.55
N VAL A 280 6.79 14.58 2.56
CA VAL A 280 5.65 14.48 3.47
C VAL A 280 6.01 13.99 4.90
N CYS A 281 7.24 14.19 5.37
CA CYS A 281 7.62 13.92 6.77
C CYS A 281 7.97 15.23 7.51
N LEU A 282 7.04 15.64 8.39
CA LEU A 282 7.05 16.80 9.31
C LEU A 282 6.92 18.20 8.69
#